data_AF-A0A9D5IZ65-F1
#
_entry.id   AF-A0A9D5IZ65-F1
#
_cell.length_a   1.000
_cell.length_b   1.000
_cell.length_c   1.000
_cell.angle_alpha   90.00
_cell.angle_beta   90.00
_cell.angle_gamma   90.00
#
_symmetry.space_group_name_H-M   'P 1'
#
loop_
_entity.id
_entity.type
_entity.pdbx_description
1 polymer ?
#
loop_
_entity_poly.entity_id
_entity_poly.type
_entity_poly.pdbx_seq_one_letter_code
_entity_poly.pdbx_strand_id
1 'polypeptide(L)'
;EQAGSVSPGWQERVQGLSLYGFLVSLTGSIAYHTICEGLHGATVGKIICGLRVRRRNGSGRTLLGALKRNLAYMVDGLFFGIVAYEKMKESDLRQRIGDEWGDTVVLRTADFPKDTESSILRFVLCLLLGSTVWGMALTWIAVTRGR
;
A
#
# COMPACT_ATOMS: atom_id res chain seq x y z
N GLU A 1 1.77 -25.65 36.83
CA GLU A 1 1.31 -25.38 35.45
C GLU A 1 2.37 -24.55 34.74
N GLN A 2 2.87 -25.04 33.61
CA GLN A 2 4.02 -24.50 32.89
C GLN A 2 3.62 -23.30 32.01
N ALA A 3 3.62 -22.10 32.57
CA ALA A 3 3.78 -20.87 31.78
C ALA A 3 5.29 -20.55 31.59
N GLY A 4 6.09 -21.56 31.23
CA GLY A 4 7.53 -21.61 31.49
C GLY A 4 8.48 -21.48 30.29
N SER A 5 8.05 -20.97 29.13
CA SER A 5 8.94 -20.80 27.97
C SER A 5 9.28 -19.35 27.63
N VAL A 6 8.72 -18.37 28.33
CA VAL A 6 8.89 -16.97 27.99
C VAL A 6 9.71 -16.28 29.07
N SER A 7 10.89 -15.78 28.70
CA SER A 7 11.76 -15.07 29.64
C SER A 7 11.03 -13.83 30.20
N PRO A 8 11.11 -13.57 31.52
CA PRO A 8 10.65 -12.31 32.11
C PRO A 8 11.24 -11.10 31.36
N GLY A 9 10.45 -10.05 31.15
CA GLY A 9 10.88 -8.85 30.39
C GLY A 9 10.74 -8.96 28.87
N TRP A 10 10.14 -10.03 28.33
CA TRP A 10 9.81 -10.10 26.91
C TRP A 10 8.83 -9.00 26.49
N GLN A 11 7.95 -8.57 27.40
CA GLN A 11 7.02 -7.48 27.16
C GLN A 11 7.78 -6.18 26.90
N GLU A 12 8.85 -5.89 27.63
CA GLU A 12 9.65 -4.68 27.44
C GLU A 12 10.35 -4.64 26.07
N ARG A 13 10.66 -5.82 25.48
CA ARG A 13 11.18 -5.94 24.11
C ARG A 13 10.13 -5.69 23.03
N VAL A 14 8.84 -5.89 23.37
CA VAL A 14 7.69 -5.75 22.47
C VAL A 14 6.93 -4.44 22.70
N GLN A 15 7.05 -3.85 23.88
CA GLN A 15 6.32 -2.66 24.31
C GLN A 15 6.90 -1.41 23.66
N GLY A 16 6.22 -0.99 22.59
CA GLY A 16 6.35 0.35 22.07
C GLY A 16 5.92 0.40 20.61
N LEU A 17 4.79 1.08 20.36
CA LEU A 17 4.60 1.85 19.13
C LEU A 17 5.71 2.91 19.06
N SER A 18 6.95 2.47 18.82
CA SER A 18 8.06 3.39 18.71
C SER A 18 7.83 4.21 17.44
N LEU A 19 7.99 5.53 17.53
CA LEU A 19 7.86 6.43 16.39
C LEU A 19 8.61 5.89 15.16
N TYR A 20 9.80 5.34 15.39
CA TYR A 20 10.59 4.69 14.36
C TYR A 20 9.90 3.46 13.73
N GLY A 21 9.39 2.52 14.53
CA GLY A 21 8.65 1.36 14.01
C GLY A 21 7.36 1.76 13.29
N PHE A 22 6.71 2.84 13.73
CA PHE A 22 5.58 3.45 13.03
C PHE A 22 6.01 4.02 11.66
N LEU A 23 7.07 4.83 11.61
CA LEU A 23 7.58 5.44 10.36
C LEU A 23 8.06 4.40 9.36
N VAL A 24 8.72 3.35 9.84
CA VAL A 24 9.03 2.17 9.05
C VAL A 24 7.71 1.62 8.52
N SER A 25 6.79 1.14 9.36
CA SER A 25 5.50 0.55 8.91
C SER A 25 4.75 1.41 7.89
N LEU A 26 4.73 2.73 8.10
CA LEU A 26 4.14 3.71 7.19
C LEU A 26 4.80 3.70 5.81
N THR A 27 6.13 3.75 5.77
CA THR A 27 6.93 3.70 4.55
C THR A 27 6.71 2.38 3.81
N GLY A 28 6.67 1.25 4.53
CA GLY A 28 6.39 -0.06 3.96
C GLY A 28 5.00 -0.15 3.34
N SER A 29 4.00 0.44 3.99
CA SER A 29 2.64 0.53 3.45
C SER A 29 2.59 1.34 2.16
N ILE A 30 3.17 2.55 2.15
CA ILE A 30 3.22 3.40 0.95
C ILE A 30 3.97 2.70 -0.19
N ALA A 31 5.09 2.05 0.11
CA ALA A 31 5.88 1.29 -0.87
C ALA A 31 5.08 0.11 -1.43
N TYR A 32 4.44 -0.70 -0.57
CA TYR A 32 3.59 -1.82 -0.99
C TYR A 32 2.50 -1.36 -1.96
N HIS A 33 1.73 -0.34 -1.58
CA HIS A 33 0.65 0.18 -2.40
C HIS A 33 1.17 0.75 -3.72
N THR A 34 2.25 1.53 -3.67
CA THR A 34 2.84 2.18 -4.86
C THR A 34 3.38 1.17 -5.85
N ILE A 35 4.13 0.16 -5.38
CA ILE A 35 4.73 -0.87 -6.25
C ILE A 35 3.63 -1.72 -6.87
N CYS A 36 2.67 -2.19 -6.07
CA CYS A 36 1.57 -3.01 -6.56
C CYS A 36 0.75 -2.28 -7.63
N GLU A 37 0.39 -1.03 -7.38
CA GLU A 37 -0.45 -0.26 -8.29
C GLU A 37 0.34 0.25 -9.49
N GLY A 38 1.59 0.65 -9.31
CA GLY A 38 2.45 1.11 -10.40
C GLY A 38 2.89 0.00 -11.36
N LEU A 39 3.06 -1.24 -10.89
CA LEU A 39 3.50 -2.37 -11.71
C LEU A 39 2.34 -3.26 -12.19
N HIS A 40 1.37 -3.56 -11.32
CA HIS A 40 0.27 -4.47 -11.63
C HIS A 40 -1.05 -3.71 -11.88
N GLY A 41 -1.19 -2.49 -11.36
CA GLY A 41 -2.45 -1.73 -11.45
C GLY A 41 -3.43 -2.08 -10.33
N ALA A 42 -3.09 -2.97 -9.40
CA ALA A 42 -3.92 -3.29 -8.26
C ALA A 42 -3.10 -3.88 -7.12
N THR A 43 -3.55 -3.67 -5.89
CA THR A 43 -3.09 -4.42 -4.71
C THR A 43 -3.87 -5.72 -4.55
N VAL A 44 -3.44 -6.61 -3.66
CA VAL A 44 -4.15 -7.88 -3.38
C VAL A 44 -5.62 -7.63 -3.03
N GLY A 45 -5.88 -6.71 -2.10
CA GLY A 45 -7.26 -6.34 -1.73
C GLY A 45 -8.07 -5.79 -2.91
N LYS A 46 -7.45 -4.99 -3.78
CA LYS A 46 -8.11 -4.48 -4.99
C LYS A 46 -8.41 -5.61 -6.00
N ILE A 47 -7.51 -6.57 -6.15
CA ILE A 47 -7.73 -7.74 -7.01
C ILE A 47 -8.94 -8.54 -6.52
N ILE A 48 -9.03 -8.79 -5.21
CA ILE A 48 -10.18 -9.47 -4.59
C ILE A 48 -11.48 -8.70 -4.86
N CYS A 49 -11.45 -7.37 -4.75
CA CYS A 49 -12.61 -6.53 -5.06
C CYS A 49 -12.87 -6.35 -6.56
N GLY A 50 -12.06 -6.93 -7.44
CA GLY A 50 -12.15 -6.76 -8.88
C GLY A 50 -11.89 -5.32 -9.34
N LEU A 51 -11.04 -4.56 -8.65
CA LEU A 51 -10.71 -3.17 -8.94
C LEU A 51 -9.31 -3.03 -9.55
N ARG A 52 -9.14 -2.12 -10.49
CA ARG A 52 -7.84 -1.76 -11.06
C ARG A 52 -7.68 -0.25 -11.24
N VAL A 53 -6.45 0.20 -11.15
CA VAL A 53 -5.97 1.57 -11.26
C VAL A 53 -5.28 1.73 -12.61
N ARG A 54 -5.64 2.76 -13.36
CA ARG A 54 -5.00 3.13 -14.63
C ARG A 54 -4.83 4.63 -14.74
N ARG A 55 -4.07 5.09 -15.73
CA ARG A 55 -4.06 6.50 -16.07
C ARG A 55 -5.39 6.95 -16.69
N ARG A 56 -5.75 8.21 -16.47
CA ARG A 56 -6.96 8.83 -17.03
C ARG A 56 -6.95 8.82 -18.56
N ASN A 57 -5.79 9.04 -19.18
CA ASN A 57 -5.60 9.05 -20.63
C ASN A 57 -5.59 7.66 -21.29
N GLY A 58 -5.91 6.58 -20.55
CA GLY A 58 -5.88 5.20 -21.07
C GLY A 58 -4.48 4.62 -21.26
N SER A 59 -3.42 5.41 -21.06
CA SER A 59 -2.05 4.89 -21.04
C SER A 59 -1.86 3.89 -19.90
N GLY A 60 -0.72 3.20 -19.93
CA GLY A 60 -0.37 2.12 -19.02
C GLY A 60 -0.38 2.45 -17.53
N ARG A 61 0.40 1.68 -16.79
CA ARG A 61 0.55 1.86 -15.34
C ARG A 61 1.69 2.85 -15.09
N THR A 62 1.62 3.60 -13.99
CA THR A 62 2.68 4.56 -13.64
C THR A 62 3.02 4.49 -12.16
N LEU A 63 4.31 4.29 -11.84
CA LEU A 63 4.79 4.30 -10.46
C LEU A 63 4.63 5.68 -9.82
N LEU A 64 4.91 6.75 -10.56
CA LEU A 64 4.80 8.10 -10.02
C LEU A 64 3.35 8.49 -9.72
N GLY A 65 2.40 8.15 -10.60
CA GLY A 65 0.97 8.39 -10.34
C GLY A 65 0.46 7.58 -9.16
N ALA A 66 0.88 6.31 -9.04
CA ALA A 66 0.57 5.48 -7.88
C ALA A 66 1.15 6.06 -6.58
N LEU A 67 2.39 6.54 -6.60
CA LEU A 67 3.04 7.15 -5.43
C LEU A 67 2.27 8.39 -4.96
N LYS A 68 1.99 9.32 -5.88
CA LYS A 68 1.19 10.53 -5.60
C LYS A 68 -0.14 10.20 -4.95
N ARG A 69 -0.86 9.23 -5.51
CA ARG A 69 -2.16 8.79 -4.99
C ARG A 69 -2.06 8.20 -3.58
N ASN A 70 -1.03 7.41 -3.30
CA ASN A 70 -0.85 6.79 -1.98
C ASN A 70 -0.34 7.78 -0.92
N LEU A 71 0.42 8.80 -1.32
CA LEU A 71 0.77 9.91 -0.42
C LEU A 71 -0.46 10.74 -0.06
N ALA A 72 -1.29 11.09 -1.04
CA ALA A 72 -2.54 11.81 -0.81
C ALA A 72 -3.53 11.02 0.06
N TYR A 73 -3.55 9.68 -0.06
CA TYR A 73 -4.36 8.81 0.79
C TYR A 73 -4.01 8.95 2.28
N MET A 74 -2.79 9.34 2.64
CA MET A 74 -2.44 9.61 4.03
C MET A 74 -3.25 10.78 4.59
N VAL A 75 -3.42 11.83 3.78
CA VAL A 75 -4.24 12.99 4.14
C VAL A 75 -5.70 12.56 4.26
N ASP A 76 -6.22 11.79 3.31
CA ASP A 76 -7.58 11.25 3.38
C ASP A 76 -7.79 10.43 4.67
N GLY A 77 -6.82 9.58 5.02
CA GLY A 77 -6.86 8.74 6.22
C GLY A 77 -6.88 9.52 7.53
N LEU A 78 -6.18 10.65 7.61
CA LEU A 78 -6.20 11.55 8.78
C LEU A 78 -7.59 12.14 9.05
N PHE A 79 -8.39 12.33 8.00
CA PHE A 79 -9.77 12.85 8.08
C PHE A 79 -10.81 11.74 7.86
N PHE A 80 -10.49 10.48 8.16
CA PHE A 80 -11.39 9.33 8.07
C PHE A 80 -12.08 9.19 6.69
N GLY A 81 -11.43 9.65 5.63
CA GLY A 81 -11.94 9.58 4.26
C GLY A 81 -12.98 10.63 3.89
N ILE A 82 -13.31 11.59 4.77
CA ILE A 82 -14.29 12.65 4.48
C ILE A 82 -13.83 13.51 3.30
N VAL A 83 -12.54 13.90 3.29
CA VAL A 83 -11.94 14.70 2.20
C VAL A 83 -12.05 13.99 0.85
N ALA A 84 -11.71 12.70 0.82
CA ALA A 84 -11.87 11.87 -0.37
C ALA A 84 -13.34 11.79 -0.82
N TYR A 85 -14.26 11.54 0.12
CA TYR A 85 -15.67 11.36 -0.17
C TYR A 85 -16.31 12.61 -0.77
N GLU A 86 -16.08 13.78 -0.18
CA GLU A 86 -16.59 15.05 -0.74
C GLU A 86 -16.04 15.30 -2.14
N LYS A 87 -14.75 15.05 -2.36
CA LYS A 87 -14.13 15.23 -3.69
C LYS A 87 -14.65 14.24 -4.74
N MET A 88 -14.94 13.00 -4.35
CA MET A 88 -15.54 12.02 -5.25
C MET A 88 -16.96 12.40 -5.68
N LYS A 89 -17.74 13.15 -4.87
CA LYS A 89 -19.08 13.61 -5.26
C LYS A 89 -19.03 14.65 -6.37
N GLU A 90 -18.03 15.54 -6.31
CA GLU A 90 -17.84 16.62 -7.28
C GLU A 90 -17.24 16.12 -8.60
N SER A 91 -16.50 15.01 -8.56
CA SER A 91 -15.81 14.45 -9.73
C SER A 91 -16.72 13.53 -10.56
N ASP A 92 -16.84 13.80 -11.86
CA ASP A 92 -17.57 12.94 -12.81
C ASP A 92 -17.08 11.49 -12.81
N LEU A 93 -15.76 11.30 -12.64
CA LEU A 93 -15.11 9.99 -12.60
C LEU A 93 -15.02 9.41 -11.18
N ARG A 94 -15.65 10.05 -10.18
CA ARG A 94 -15.58 9.69 -8.76
C ARG A 94 -14.14 9.55 -8.27
N GLN A 95 -13.29 10.48 -8.69
CA GLN A 95 -11.87 10.51 -8.32
C GLN A 95 -11.67 11.24 -6.99
N ARG A 96 -10.68 10.78 -6.23
CA ARG A 96 -10.14 11.53 -5.09
C ARG A 96 -9.11 12.55 -5.57
N ILE A 97 -8.74 13.46 -4.67
CA ILE A 97 -7.62 14.41 -4.88
C ILE A 97 -6.35 13.68 -5.32
N GLY A 98 -6.01 12.58 -4.65
CA GLY A 98 -4.84 11.79 -4.99
C GLY A 98 -4.91 11.14 -6.36
N ASP A 99 -6.12 10.75 -6.78
CA ASP A 99 -6.34 10.08 -8.07
C ASP A 99 -6.15 11.11 -9.20
N GLU A 100 -6.68 12.33 -9.02
CA GLU A 100 -6.50 13.46 -9.94
C GLU A 100 -5.04 13.93 -10.00
N TRP A 101 -4.38 14.11 -8.86
CA TRP A 101 -2.96 14.50 -8.81
C TRP A 101 -2.03 13.45 -9.46
N GLY A 102 -2.40 12.17 -9.33
CA GLY A 102 -1.71 11.05 -9.96
C GLY A 102 -2.04 10.85 -11.44
N ASP A 103 -2.99 11.60 -12.00
CA ASP A 103 -3.58 11.37 -13.33
C ASP A 103 -4.08 9.92 -13.50
N THR A 104 -4.74 9.40 -12.47
CA THR A 104 -5.20 8.00 -12.37
C THR A 104 -6.69 7.87 -12.10
N VAL A 105 -7.30 6.79 -12.55
CA VAL A 105 -8.70 6.42 -12.33
C VAL A 105 -8.80 4.98 -11.83
N VAL A 106 -9.80 4.70 -11.00
CA VAL A 106 -10.11 3.34 -10.52
C VAL A 106 -11.37 2.85 -11.21
N LEU A 107 -11.28 1.70 -11.89
CA LEU A 107 -12.41 1.09 -12.59
C LEU A 107 -12.53 -0.38 -12.18
N ARG A 108 -13.66 -1.02 -12.53
CA ARG A 108 -13.80 -2.47 -12.34
C ARG A 108 -12.99 -3.20 -13.39
N THR A 109 -12.42 -4.34 -13.01
CA THR A 109 -11.60 -5.20 -13.86
C THR A 109 -12.36 -5.65 -15.11
N ALA A 110 -13.68 -5.85 -15.01
CA ALA A 110 -14.54 -6.23 -16.12
C ALA A 110 -14.66 -5.14 -17.20
N ASP A 111 -14.49 -3.87 -16.83
CA ASP A 111 -14.63 -2.73 -17.74
C ASP A 111 -13.31 -2.44 -18.50
N PHE A 112 -12.25 -3.23 -18.27
CA PHE A 112 -10.96 -3.02 -18.91
C PHE A 112 -10.78 -3.81 -20.21
N PRO A 113 -10.11 -3.21 -21.22
CA PRO A 113 -9.59 -3.95 -22.37
C PRO A 113 -8.65 -5.09 -21.92
N LYS A 114 -8.84 -6.28 -22.50
CA LYS A 114 -8.09 -7.52 -22.18
C LYS A 114 -6.63 -7.52 -22.66
N ASP A 115 -6.23 -6.52 -23.44
CA ASP A 115 -4.94 -6.43 -24.13
C ASP A 115 -3.73 -6.21 -23.20
N THR A 116 -3.97 -5.91 -21.91
CA THR A 116 -2.89 -5.63 -20.96
C THR A 116 -2.96 -6.48 -19.68
N GLU A 117 -2.93 -7.79 -19.82
CA GLU A 117 -2.76 -8.68 -18.67
C GLU A 117 -1.39 -8.43 -18.00
N SER A 118 -1.40 -8.01 -16.73
CA SER A 118 -0.19 -7.95 -15.93
C SER A 118 0.21 -9.37 -15.54
N SER A 119 1.45 -9.76 -15.80
CA SER A 119 1.99 -11.05 -15.34
C SER A 119 1.84 -11.17 -13.82
N ILE A 120 0.92 -12.04 -13.39
CA ILE A 120 0.70 -12.38 -11.98
C ILE A 120 2.00 -12.88 -11.35
N LEU A 121 2.80 -13.63 -12.11
CA LEU A 121 4.11 -14.10 -11.66
C LEU A 121 5.04 -12.93 -11.30
N ARG A 122 5.19 -11.92 -12.17
CA ARG A 122 6.00 -10.73 -11.85
C ARG A 122 5.48 -10.01 -10.61
N PHE A 123 4.16 -9.90 -10.46
CA PHE A 123 3.54 -9.30 -9.29
C PHE A 123 3.86 -10.07 -8.00
N VAL A 124 3.69 -11.40 -7.99
CA VAL A 124 3.99 -12.25 -6.84
C VAL A 124 5.48 -12.19 -6.49
N LEU A 125 6.37 -12.24 -7.48
CA LEU A 125 7.82 -12.13 -7.25
C LEU A 125 8.19 -10.79 -6.61
N CYS A 126 7.68 -9.67 -7.12
CA CYS A 126 7.92 -8.35 -6.53
C CYS A 126 7.36 -8.27 -5.10
N LEU A 127 6.20 -8.86 -4.84
CA LEU A 127 5.60 -8.87 -3.52
C LEU A 127 6.44 -9.67 -2.51
N LEU A 128 6.92 -10.85 -2.89
CA LEU A 128 7.77 -11.70 -2.04
C LEU A 128 9.10 -11.02 -1.73
N LEU A 129 9.75 -10.44 -2.74
CA LEU A 129 10.99 -9.68 -2.56
C LEU A 129 10.78 -8.48 -1.64
N GLY A 130 9.73 -7.68 -1.89
CA GLY A 130 9.40 -6.51 -1.06
C GLY A 130 9.12 -6.89 0.39
N SER A 131 8.35 -7.96 0.62
CA SER A 131 8.03 -8.46 1.96
C SER A 131 9.27 -8.97 2.70
N THR A 132 10.20 -9.61 1.98
CA THR A 132 11.45 -10.13 2.55
C THR A 132 12.36 -8.99 3.00
N VAL A 133 12.57 -7.98 2.13
CA VAL A 133 13.35 -6.78 2.45
C VAL A 133 12.74 -6.04 3.63
N TRP A 134 11.41 -5.94 3.66
CA TRP A 134 10.68 -5.30 4.75
C TRP A 134 10.84 -6.03 6.08
N GLY A 135 10.68 -7.36 6.07
CA GLY A 135 10.87 -8.21 7.24
C GLY A 135 12.29 -8.11 7.80
N MET A 136 13.31 -8.11 6.92
CA MET A 136 14.72 -7.90 7.33
C MET A 136 14.94 -6.53 7.97
N ALA A 137 14.32 -5.48 7.46
CA ALA A 137 14.41 -4.15 8.06
C ALA A 137 13.81 -4.15 9.48
N LEU A 138 12.63 -4.76 9.67
CA LEU A 138 11.99 -4.87 10.99
C LEU A 138 12.81 -5.72 11.99
N THR A 139 13.37 -6.85 11.54
CA THR A 139 14.16 -7.72 12.41
C THR A 139 15.49 -7.08 12.78
N TRP A 140 16.14 -6.36 11.86
CA TRP A 140 17.36 -5.60 12.16
C TRP A 140 17.13 -4.57 13.27
N ILE A 141 15.97 -3.91 13.27
CA ILE A 141 15.58 -2.95 14.32
C ILE A 141 15.37 -3.64 15.66
N ALA A 142 14.68 -4.79 15.66
CA ALA A 142 14.45 -5.56 16.87
C ALA A 142 15.78 -6.06 17.49
N VAL A 143 16.72 -6.49 16.64
CA VAL A 143 18.05 -6.98 17.06
C VAL A 143 18.95 -5.85 17.55
N THR A 144 18.95 -4.69 16.89
CA THR A 144 19.80 -3.54 17.28
C THR A 144 19.33 -2.85 18.55
N ARG A 145 18.03 -2.89 18.88
CA ARG A 145 17.51 -2.41 20.16
C ARG A 145 17.68 -3.38 21.33
N GLY A 146 17.97 -4.64 21.04
CA GLY A 146 18.25 -5.68 22.05
C GLY A 146 19.71 -5.79 22.46
N ARG A 147 20.59 -4.92 21.93
CA ARG A 147 21.97 -4.71 22.37
C ARG A 147 22.08 -3.39 23.11
#